data_AF-A0A968MR13-F1
#
_entry.id   AF-A0A968MR13-F1
#
_cell.length_a   1.000
_cell.length_b   1.000
_cell.length_c   1.000
_cell.angle_alpha   90.00
_cell.angle_beta   90.00
_cell.angle_gamma   90.00
#
_symmetry.space_group_name_H-M   'P 1'
#
loop_
_entity.id
_entity.type
_entity.pdbx_description
1 polymer ?
#
loop_
_entity_poly.entity_id
_entity_poly.type
_entity_poly.pdbx_seq_one_letter_code
_entity_poly.pdbx_strand_id
1 'polypeptide(L)'
;MINKAILCLIACVFFMPYSVHAQDINAQGIIELVEKGDKAYLKEDYSKALSYYNLADKGLGNDPGIDKRIGVTLFKLNRFNDAMPVLKGVRDHADTTDIYVDFYLAVSLHKIEKYDEAIEIYESCLDYINIKSLDTGEEEIKKIIREVQSDRKNIELSKFKIDKPENRE
;
A
#
# COMPACT_ATOMS: atom_id res chain seq x y z
N MET A 1 -37.19 -50.63 -1.86
CA MET A 1 -35.98 -50.56 -1.03
C MET A 1 -34.87 -49.97 -1.88
N ILE A 2 -34.64 -48.66 -1.78
CA ILE A 2 -33.56 -47.98 -2.52
C ILE A 2 -32.25 -48.31 -1.81
N ASN A 3 -31.31 -48.89 -2.56
CA ASN A 3 -30.05 -49.39 -2.05
C ASN A 3 -29.20 -48.21 -1.52
N LYS A 4 -28.78 -48.27 -0.25
CA LYS A 4 -27.99 -47.21 0.42
C LYS A 4 -26.70 -46.84 -0.33
N ALA A 5 -26.21 -47.73 -1.20
CA ALA A 5 -25.08 -47.46 -2.09
C ALA A 5 -25.34 -46.38 -3.16
N ILE A 6 -26.59 -46.23 -3.63
CA ILE A 6 -26.94 -45.26 -4.69
C ILE A 6 -27.07 -43.84 -4.11
N LEU A 7 -27.45 -43.71 -2.84
CA LEU A 7 -27.56 -42.41 -2.16
C LEU A 7 -26.19 -41.78 -1.88
N CYS A 8 -25.13 -42.58 -1.71
CA CYS A 8 -23.77 -42.09 -1.52
C CYS A 8 -23.14 -41.52 -2.81
N LEU A 9 -23.50 -42.06 -3.97
CA LEU A 9 -22.93 -41.61 -5.25
C LEU A 9 -23.41 -40.21 -5.65
N ILE A 10 -24.63 -39.82 -5.25
CA ILE A 10 -25.17 -38.48 -5.54
C ILE A 10 -24.59 -37.43 -4.58
N ALA A 11 -24.22 -37.81 -3.35
CA ALA A 11 -23.63 -36.90 -2.37
C ALA A 11 -22.18 -36.51 -2.68
N CYS A 12 -21.43 -37.30 -3.45
CA CYS A 12 -20.04 -37.00 -3.80
C CYS A 12 -19.87 -36.02 -4.97
N VAL A 13 -20.93 -35.73 -5.73
CA VAL A 13 -20.85 -34.79 -6.88
C VAL A 13 -21.01 -33.33 -6.45
N PHE A 14 -21.50 -33.06 -5.22
CA PHE A 14 -21.71 -31.70 -4.72
C PHE A 14 -20.68 -31.21 -3.69
N PHE A 15 -19.60 -31.95 -3.48
CA PHE A 15 -18.47 -31.53 -2.65
C PHE A 15 -17.15 -31.54 -3.43
N MET A 16 -17.19 -31.21 -4.72
CA MET A 16 -16.02 -30.58 -5.33
C MET A 16 -16.05 -29.13 -4.85
N PRO A 17 -15.08 -28.65 -4.04
CA PRO A 17 -14.81 -27.23 -4.09
C PRO A 17 -14.61 -26.93 -5.56
N TYR A 18 -15.46 -26.07 -6.13
CA TYR A 18 -15.17 -25.45 -7.40
C TYR A 18 -13.87 -24.68 -7.17
N SER A 19 -12.75 -25.38 -7.37
CA SER A 19 -11.46 -24.79 -7.60
C SER A 19 -11.66 -24.02 -8.89
N VAL A 20 -12.11 -22.77 -8.74
CA VAL A 20 -11.95 -21.73 -9.75
C VAL A 20 -10.52 -21.91 -10.21
N HIS A 21 -10.36 -22.50 -11.39
CA HIS A 21 -9.08 -22.53 -12.06
C HIS A 21 -8.77 -21.05 -12.26
N ALA A 22 -7.94 -20.49 -11.37
CA ALA A 22 -7.13 -19.37 -11.72
C ALA A 22 -6.46 -19.81 -13.01
N GLN A 23 -6.86 -19.21 -14.14
CA GLN A 23 -6.17 -19.45 -15.39
C GLN A 23 -4.69 -19.23 -15.09
N ASP A 24 -3.86 -20.24 -15.34
CA ASP A 24 -2.42 -20.12 -15.26
C ASP A 24 -2.00 -19.01 -16.22
N ILE A 25 -1.91 -17.78 -15.74
CA ILE A 25 -1.36 -16.67 -16.51
C ILE A 25 0.10 -17.05 -16.69
N ASN A 26 0.47 -17.45 -17.91
CA ASN A 26 1.86 -17.76 -18.20
C ASN A 26 2.72 -16.50 -17.97
N ALA A 27 4.02 -16.68 -17.71
CA ALA A 27 4.93 -15.59 -17.39
C ALA A 27 4.90 -14.45 -18.44
N GLN A 28 4.67 -14.78 -19.71
CA GLN A 28 4.55 -13.79 -20.79
C GLN A 28 3.33 -12.89 -20.62
N GLY A 29 2.18 -13.45 -20.24
CA GLY A 29 0.96 -12.69 -19.97
C GLY A 29 1.12 -11.76 -18.76
N ILE A 30 1.86 -12.19 -17.74
CA ILE A 30 2.18 -11.35 -16.57
C ILE A 30 3.05 -10.16 -16.99
N ILE A 31 4.12 -10.39 -17.75
CA ILE A 31 5.00 -9.33 -18.26
C ILE A 31 4.20 -8.31 -19.07
N GLU A 32 3.31 -8.77 -19.96
CA GLU A 32 2.45 -7.88 -20.76
C GLU A 32 1.51 -7.03 -19.89
N LEU A 33 0.96 -7.60 -18.80
CA LEU A 33 0.14 -6.85 -17.85
C LEU A 33 0.94 -5.75 -17.16
N VAL A 34 2.17 -6.05 -16.72
CA VAL A 34 3.06 -5.05 -16.11
C VAL A 34 3.38 -3.94 -17.11
N GLU A 35 3.76 -4.26 -18.35
CA GLU A 35 4.04 -3.26 -19.39
C GLU A 35 2.83 -2.36 -19.69
N LYS A 36 1.63 -2.92 -19.73
CA LYS A 36 0.38 -2.14 -19.88
C LYS A 36 0.15 -1.23 -18.68
N GLY A 37 0.41 -1.73 -17.47
CA GLY A 37 0.37 -0.95 -16.23
C GLY A 37 1.33 0.23 -16.28
N ASP A 38 2.59 -0.01 -16.65
CA ASP A 38 3.64 1.00 -16.77
C ASP A 38 3.27 2.07 -17.79
N LYS A 39 2.77 1.66 -18.96
CA LYS A 39 2.31 2.57 -20.00
C LYS A 39 1.12 3.40 -19.56
N ALA A 40 0.18 2.84 -18.79
CA ALA A 40 -0.94 3.58 -18.25
C ALA A 40 -0.48 4.56 -17.16
N TYR A 41 0.45 4.14 -16.30
CA TYR A 41 1.04 4.97 -15.25
C TYR A 41 1.78 6.18 -15.83
N LEU A 42 2.57 6.00 -16.89
CA LEU A 42 3.27 7.08 -17.59
C LEU A 42 2.31 8.08 -18.27
N LYS A 43 1.08 7.66 -18.55
CA LYS A 43 0.00 8.53 -19.05
C LYS A 43 -0.85 9.15 -17.95
N GLU A 44 -0.45 8.94 -16.69
CA GLU A 44 -1.16 9.37 -15.48
C GLU A 44 -2.57 8.75 -15.35
N ASP A 45 -2.86 7.68 -16.10
CA ASP A 45 -4.08 6.88 -15.95
C ASP A 45 -3.86 5.85 -14.83
N TYR A 46 -3.75 6.35 -13.61
CA TYR A 46 -3.40 5.55 -12.43
C TYR A 46 -4.47 4.49 -12.11
N SER A 47 -5.74 4.76 -12.42
CA SER A 47 -6.82 3.78 -12.20
C SER A 47 -6.67 2.57 -13.11
N LYS A 48 -6.33 2.81 -14.38
CA LYS A 48 -6.04 1.73 -15.33
C LYS A 48 -4.71 1.04 -15.03
N ALA A 49 -3.69 1.79 -14.62
CA ALA A 49 -2.42 1.21 -14.19
C ALA A 49 -2.61 0.23 -13.03
N LEU A 50 -3.34 0.66 -11.99
CA LEU A 50 -3.68 -0.17 -10.83
C LEU A 50 -4.46 -1.43 -11.24
N SER A 51 -5.39 -1.31 -12.19
CA SER A 51 -6.14 -2.45 -12.71
C SER A 51 -5.22 -3.51 -13.35
N TYR A 52 -4.22 -3.08 -14.13
CA TYR A 52 -3.25 -4.00 -14.72
C TYR A 52 -2.31 -4.61 -13.68
N TYR A 53 -1.79 -3.82 -12.73
CA TYR A 53 -0.93 -4.33 -11.68
C TYR A 53 -1.65 -5.34 -10.79
N ASN A 54 -2.91 -5.12 -10.43
CA ASN A 54 -3.72 -6.08 -9.67
C ASN A 54 -3.99 -7.39 -10.45
N LEU A 55 -4.01 -7.34 -11.78
CA LEU A 55 -4.09 -8.57 -12.59
C LEU A 55 -2.75 -9.31 -12.62
N ALA A 56 -1.63 -8.58 -12.70
CA ALA A 56 -0.29 -9.17 -12.63
C ALA A 56 -0.02 -9.82 -11.26
N ASP A 57 -0.43 -9.15 -10.17
CA ASP A 57 -0.28 -9.63 -8.80
C ASP A 57 -0.95 -11.00 -8.59
N LYS A 58 -2.17 -11.19 -9.13
CA LYS A 58 -2.86 -12.50 -9.09
C LYS A 58 -2.08 -13.64 -9.72
N GLY A 59 -1.17 -13.35 -10.66
CA GLY A 59 -0.34 -14.36 -11.33
C GLY A 59 1.03 -14.57 -10.68
N LEU A 60 1.56 -13.57 -9.97
CA LEU A 60 2.89 -13.65 -9.34
C LEU A 60 2.83 -14.06 -7.87
N GLY A 61 1.85 -13.54 -7.12
CA GLY A 61 1.70 -13.74 -5.68
C GLY A 61 2.84 -13.13 -4.85
N ASN A 62 2.56 -12.04 -4.15
CA ASN A 62 3.51 -11.38 -3.23
C ASN A 62 4.87 -11.04 -3.88
N ASP A 63 4.86 -10.51 -5.11
CA ASP A 63 6.07 -9.98 -5.75
C ASP A 63 6.35 -8.55 -5.25
N PRO A 64 7.50 -8.29 -4.59
CA PRO A 64 7.79 -6.96 -4.04
C PRO A 64 7.85 -5.85 -5.09
N GLY A 65 8.19 -6.18 -6.34
CA GLY A 65 8.22 -5.24 -7.45
C GLY A 65 6.82 -4.80 -7.87
N ILE A 66 5.87 -5.73 -7.91
CA ILE A 66 4.46 -5.44 -8.17
C ILE A 66 3.82 -4.71 -6.99
N ASP A 67 4.07 -5.14 -5.76
CA ASP A 67 3.55 -4.48 -4.57
C ASP A 67 4.01 -3.02 -4.50
N LYS A 68 5.28 -2.74 -4.82
CA LYS A 68 5.78 -1.37 -4.95
C LYS A 68 4.97 -0.57 -5.97
N ARG A 69 4.73 -1.13 -7.17
CA ARG A 69 3.94 -0.44 -8.21
C ARG A 69 2.51 -0.19 -7.77
N ILE A 70 1.88 -1.16 -7.11
CA ILE A 70 0.53 -1.03 -6.56
C ILE A 70 0.49 0.07 -5.50
N GLY A 71 1.37 0.02 -4.51
CA GLY A 71 1.44 0.98 -3.41
C GLY A 71 1.64 2.42 -3.91
N VAL A 72 2.59 2.63 -4.82
CA VAL A 72 2.83 3.95 -5.43
C VAL A 72 1.64 4.42 -6.27
N THR A 73 0.98 3.52 -6.99
CA THR A 73 -0.20 3.87 -7.81
C THR A 73 -1.41 4.23 -6.94
N LEU A 74 -1.63 3.51 -5.84
CA LEU A 74 -2.64 3.85 -4.84
C LEU A 74 -2.37 5.22 -4.22
N PHE A 75 -1.11 5.52 -3.92
CA PHE A 75 -0.68 6.84 -3.47
C PHE A 75 -1.04 7.93 -4.48
N LYS A 76 -0.73 7.73 -5.77
CA LYS A 76 -1.06 8.68 -6.85
C LYS A 76 -2.57 8.89 -7.05
N LEU A 77 -3.38 7.92 -6.66
CA LEU A 77 -4.84 8.01 -6.62
C LEU A 77 -5.38 8.67 -5.34
N ASN A 78 -4.52 9.18 -4.45
CA ASN A 78 -4.87 9.67 -3.11
C ASN A 78 -5.57 8.62 -2.23
N ARG A 79 -5.39 7.33 -2.51
CA ARG A 79 -5.94 6.21 -1.72
C ARG A 79 -4.96 5.82 -0.61
N PHE A 80 -4.67 6.76 0.28
CA PHE A 80 -3.60 6.63 1.28
C PHE A 80 -3.82 5.47 2.27
N ASN A 81 -5.08 5.23 2.68
CA ASN A 81 -5.43 4.09 3.54
C ASN A 81 -5.12 2.74 2.89
N ASP A 82 -5.22 2.65 1.56
CA ASP A 82 -4.92 1.43 0.80
C ASP A 82 -3.42 1.34 0.46
N ALA A 83 -2.78 2.48 0.18
CA ALA A 83 -1.37 2.56 -0.16
C ALA A 83 -0.47 2.19 1.03
N MET A 84 -0.79 2.68 2.23
CA MET A 84 0.02 2.52 3.43
C MET A 84 0.38 1.05 3.73
N PRO A 85 -0.57 0.10 3.84
CA PRO A 85 -0.23 -1.27 4.19
C PRO A 85 0.61 -1.97 3.11
N VAL A 86 0.38 -1.66 1.83
CA VAL A 86 1.17 -2.23 0.72
C VAL A 86 2.60 -1.70 0.74
N LEU A 87 2.79 -0.39 0.88
CA LEU A 87 4.11 0.23 0.94
C LEU A 87 4.90 -0.21 2.18
N LYS A 88 4.22 -0.36 3.32
CA LYS A 88 4.82 -0.93 4.54
C LYS A 88 5.25 -2.39 4.32
N GLY A 89 4.42 -3.20 3.66
CA GLY A 89 4.78 -4.55 3.27
C GLY A 89 6.05 -4.60 2.42
N VAL A 90 6.15 -3.74 1.40
CA VAL A 90 7.36 -3.64 0.56
C VAL A 90 8.60 -3.30 1.39
N ARG A 91 8.48 -2.29 2.28
CA ARG A 91 9.57 -1.86 3.17
C ARG A 91 10.05 -2.98 4.09
N ASP A 92 9.10 -3.69 4.72
CA ASP A 92 9.40 -4.72 5.73
C ASP A 92 10.06 -5.97 5.12
N HIS A 93 9.91 -6.19 3.81
CA HIS A 93 10.49 -7.34 3.09
C HIS A 93 11.68 -6.96 2.19
N ALA A 94 12.15 -5.71 2.23
CA ALA A 94 13.27 -5.26 1.42
C ALA A 94 14.61 -5.50 2.14
N ASP A 95 15.58 -6.08 1.43
CA ASP A 95 16.95 -6.25 1.94
C ASP A 95 17.71 -4.91 2.09
N THR A 96 17.27 -3.90 1.35
CA THR A 96 17.87 -2.56 1.34
C THR A 96 16.80 -1.49 1.39
N THR A 97 17.06 -0.41 2.11
CA THR A 97 16.18 0.76 2.16
C THR A 97 15.93 1.33 0.77
N ASP A 98 14.66 1.40 0.37
CA ASP A 98 14.21 2.14 -0.81
C ASP A 98 13.60 3.47 -0.35
N ILE A 99 14.40 4.53 -0.47
CA ILE A 99 14.03 5.88 -0.03
C ILE A 99 12.73 6.39 -0.67
N TYR A 100 12.39 5.92 -1.89
CA TYR A 100 11.16 6.33 -2.55
C TYR A 100 9.94 5.65 -1.92
N VAL A 101 10.05 4.36 -1.58
CA VAL A 101 8.99 3.63 -0.87
C VAL A 101 8.76 4.26 0.50
N ASP A 102 9.83 4.54 1.24
CA ASP A 102 9.77 5.18 2.56
C ASP A 102 9.11 6.57 2.46
N PHE A 103 9.47 7.38 1.46
CA PHE A 103 8.82 8.68 1.24
C PHE A 103 7.31 8.55 0.97
N TYR A 104 6.88 7.66 0.07
CA TYR A 104 5.45 7.46 -0.19
C TYR A 104 4.69 6.90 1.01
N LEU A 105 5.34 6.04 1.80
CA LEU A 105 4.79 5.52 3.04
C LEU A 105 4.60 6.64 4.07
N ALA A 106 5.63 7.47 4.29
CA ALA A 106 5.59 8.60 5.22
C ALA A 106 4.48 9.60 4.87
N VAL A 107 4.34 9.96 3.58
CA VAL A 107 3.25 10.83 3.13
C VAL A 107 1.89 10.15 3.31
N SER A 108 1.78 8.86 3.01
CA SER A 108 0.53 8.12 3.21
C SER A 108 0.12 8.11 4.68
N LEU A 109 1.06 7.85 5.60
CA LEU A 109 0.87 7.90 7.05
C LEU A 109 0.45 9.30 7.53
N HIS A 110 1.10 10.35 7.03
CA HIS A 110 0.75 11.74 7.31
C HIS A 110 -0.70 12.04 6.89
N LYS A 111 -1.09 11.65 5.67
CA LYS A 111 -2.44 11.90 5.13
C LYS A 111 -3.55 11.12 5.83
N ILE A 112 -3.23 10.05 6.55
CA ILE A 112 -4.18 9.30 7.39
C ILE A 112 -4.00 9.58 8.88
N GLU A 113 -3.35 10.70 9.23
CA GLU A 113 -3.18 11.23 10.59
C GLU A 113 -2.36 10.34 11.54
N LYS A 114 -1.53 9.45 11.00
CA LYS A 114 -0.55 8.65 11.74
C LYS A 114 0.77 9.41 11.85
N TYR A 115 0.73 10.57 12.51
CA TYR A 115 1.82 11.53 12.50
C TYR A 115 3.13 11.02 13.10
N ASP A 116 3.07 10.26 14.20
CA ASP A 116 4.27 9.74 14.85
C ASP A 116 5.00 8.71 13.97
N GLU A 117 4.24 7.76 13.40
CA GLU A 117 4.77 6.81 12.42
C GLU A 117 5.35 7.57 11.20
N ALA A 118 4.65 8.60 10.70
CA ALA A 118 5.14 9.38 9.56
C ALA A 118 6.47 10.09 9.83
N ILE A 119 6.61 10.73 11.01
CA ILE A 119 7.83 11.43 11.43
C ILE A 119 9.00 10.45 11.50
N GLU A 120 8.81 9.27 12.10
CA GLU A 120 9.86 8.24 12.20
C GLU A 120 10.38 7.84 10.81
N ILE A 121 9.49 7.67 9.82
CA ILE A 121 9.91 7.34 8.46
C ILE A 121 10.64 8.53 7.80
N TYR A 122 10.16 9.77 7.97
CA TYR A 122 10.86 10.93 7.42
C TYR A 122 12.25 11.14 8.03
N GLU A 123 12.42 10.86 9.32
CA GLU A 123 13.73 10.90 9.99
C GLU A 123 14.66 9.82 9.42
N SER A 124 14.16 8.59 9.22
CA SER A 124 14.90 7.53 8.51
C SER A 124 15.31 7.96 7.09
N CYS A 125 14.44 8.68 6.37
CA CYS A 125 14.78 9.23 5.06
C CYS A 125 15.91 10.27 5.13
N LEU A 126 15.88 11.14 6.15
CA LEU A 126 16.89 12.17 6.39
C LEU A 126 18.25 11.53 6.70
N ASP A 127 18.27 10.52 7.55
CA ASP A 127 19.48 9.77 7.91
C ASP A 127 20.11 9.10 6.69
N TYR A 128 19.29 8.49 5.83
CA TYR A 128 19.77 7.88 4.58
C TYR A 128 20.44 8.90 3.65
N ILE A 129 19.81 10.08 3.47
CA ILE A 129 20.33 11.19 2.67
C ILE A 129 21.67 11.69 3.23
N ASN A 130 21.75 11.88 4.54
CA ASN A 130 22.96 12.33 5.24
C ASN A 130 24.11 11.33 5.07
N ILE A 131 23.85 10.03 5.27
CA ILE A 131 24.86 8.96 5.10
C ILE A 131 25.38 8.92 3.66
N LYS A 132 24.51 9.17 2.67
CA LYS A 132 24.88 9.20 1.25
C LYS A 132 25.44 10.55 0.79
N SER A 133 25.59 11.53 1.68
CA SER A 133 26.06 12.89 1.38
C SER A 133 25.30 13.53 0.20
N LEU A 134 23.98 13.31 0.16
CA LEU A 134 23.11 13.89 -0.86
C LEU A 134 22.60 15.24 -0.34
N ASP A 135 23.08 16.36 -0.87
CA ASP A 135 22.56 17.68 -0.47
C ASP A 135 21.12 17.92 -0.96
N THR A 136 20.66 17.12 -1.92
CA THR A 136 19.36 17.27 -2.56
C THR A 136 18.26 16.59 -1.73
N GLY A 137 17.56 17.38 -0.91
CA GLY A 137 16.32 16.96 -0.25
C GLY A 137 16.29 17.09 1.27
N GLU A 138 17.44 17.35 1.91
CA GLU A 138 17.54 17.46 3.38
C GLU A 138 16.60 18.55 3.95
N GLU A 139 16.71 19.77 3.44
CA GLU A 139 15.89 20.90 3.91
C GLU A 139 14.40 20.73 3.58
N GLU A 140 14.08 20.03 2.50
CA GLU A 140 12.70 19.70 2.14
C GLU A 140 12.09 18.73 3.14
N ILE A 141 12.79 17.64 3.48
CA ILE A 141 12.32 16.68 4.48
C ILE A 141 12.21 17.34 5.86
N LYS A 142 13.19 18.15 6.27
CA LYS A 142 13.09 18.89 7.55
C LYS A 142 11.87 19.81 7.58
N LYS A 143 11.55 20.47 6.46
CA LYS A 143 10.34 21.30 6.35
C LYS A 143 9.09 20.45 6.50
N ILE A 144 9.02 19.29 5.84
CA ILE A 144 7.89 18.36 5.95
C ILE A 144 7.74 17.87 7.40
N ILE A 145 8.82 17.48 8.09
CA ILE A 145 8.77 17.06 9.49
C ILE A 145 8.17 18.17 10.37
N ARG A 146 8.58 19.43 10.20
CA ARG A 146 8.01 20.57 10.95
C ARG A 146 6.51 20.76 10.68
N GLU A 147 6.07 20.56 9.44
CA GLU A 147 4.66 20.61 9.05
C GLU A 147 3.86 19.49 9.74
N VAL A 148 4.33 18.25 9.65
CA VAL A 148 3.70 17.07 10.26
C VAL A 148 3.60 17.23 11.78
N GLN A 149 4.63 17.78 12.44
CA GLN A 149 4.61 18.11 13.87
C GLN A 149 3.58 19.20 14.22
N SER A 150 3.38 20.19 13.34
CA SER A 150 2.36 21.22 13.51
C SER A 150 0.96 20.64 13.43
N ASP A 151 0.70 19.79 12.43
CA ASP A 151 -0.57 19.09 12.25
C ASP A 151 -0.91 18.20 13.45
N ARG A 152 0.07 17.42 13.94
CA ARG A 152 -0.08 16.61 15.15
C ARG A 152 -0.53 17.45 16.33
N LYS A 153 0.17 18.57 16.59
CA LYS A 153 -0.15 19.48 17.70
C LYS A 153 -1.56 20.08 17.56
N ASN A 154 -1.98 20.44 16.35
CA ASN A 154 -3.31 21.00 16.11
C ASN A 154 -4.42 20.00 16.46
N ILE A 155 -4.21 18.71 16.17
CA ILE A 155 -5.16 17.64 16.50
C ILE A 155 -5.16 17.30 17.99
N GLU A 156 -4.01 17.32 18.66
CA GLU A 156 -3.96 17.18 20.12
C GLU A 156 -4.72 18.33 20.82
N LEU A 157 -4.53 19.56 20.36
CA LEU A 157 -5.24 20.74 20.88
C LEU A 157 -6.74 20.69 20.62
N SER A 158 -7.19 20.14 19.48
CA SER A 158 -8.62 20.00 19.19
C SER A 158 -9.29 18.96 20.09
N LYS A 159 -8.64 17.81 20.32
CA LYS A 159 -9.12 16.78 21.26
C LYS A 159 -9.26 17.33 22.68
N PHE A 160 -8.25 18.06 23.15
CA PHE A 160 -8.30 18.67 24.48
C PHE A 160 -9.44 19.68 24.68
N LYS A 161 -9.85 20.39 23.61
CA LYS A 161 -10.98 21.33 23.68
C LYS A 161 -12.33 20.60 23.79
N ILE A 162 -12.48 19.45 23.14
CA ILE A 162 -13.69 18.62 23.19
C ILE A 162 -13.87 18.00 24.58
N ASP A 163 -12.78 17.62 25.24
CA ASP A 163 -12.81 16.97 26.55
C ASP A 163 -13.07 17.93 27.74
N LYS A 164 -13.07 19.25 27.51
CA LYS A 164 -13.52 20.21 28.54
C LYS A 164 -15.05 20.18 28.60
N PRO A 165 -15.66 20.02 29.78
CA PRO A 165 -17.12 20.05 29.90
C PRO A 165 -17.63 21.43 29.50
N GLU A 166 -18.19 21.54 28.30
CA GLU A 166 -19.12 22.62 27.96
C GLU A 166 -20.32 22.51 28.92
N ASN A 167 -20.61 23.61 29.61
CA ASN A 167 -21.73 23.82 30.55
C ASN A 167 -21.47 23.43 32.02
N ARG A 168 -20.86 24.38 32.74
CA ARG A 168 -21.26 24.73 34.11
C ARG A 168 -21.29 26.24 34.26
N GLU A 169 -22.32 26.88 33.70
CA GLU A 169 -22.83 28.17 34.18
C GLU A 169 -24.36 28.07 34.26
#